data_AF-A0A7C2QB41-F1
#
_entry.id   AF-A0A7C2QB41-F1
#
_cell.length_a   1.000
_cell.length_b   1.000
_cell.length_c   1.000
_cell.angle_alpha   90.00
_cell.angle_beta   90.00
_cell.angle_gamma   90.00
#
_symmetry.space_group_name_H-M   'P 1'
#
loop_
_entity.id
_entity.type
_entity.pdbx_description
1 polymer ?
#
loop_
_entity_poly.entity_id
_entity_poly.type
_entity_poly.pdbx_seq_one_letter_code
_entity_poly.pdbx_strand_id
1 'polypeptide(L)' 'MPEAAELGLRDRFGARGYYLHILGYHEGSLREDEVAEELEKVRMYIEDVEKLLEARKGA' A
#
# COMPACT_ATOMS: atom_id res chain seq x y z
N MET A 1 -4.90 -8.48 14.01
CA MET A 1 -6.24 -8.11 13.55
C MET A 1 -6.57 -9.02 12.38
N PRO A 2 -7.54 -9.93 12.53
CA PRO A 2 -7.90 -10.89 11.47
C PRO A 2 -8.20 -10.21 10.14
N GLU A 3 -8.97 -9.13 10.16
CA GLU A 3 -9.41 -8.37 8.98
C GLU A 3 -8.24 -7.72 8.23
N ALA A 4 -7.26 -7.19 8.98
CA ALA A 4 -6.04 -6.64 8.39
C ALA A 4 -5.15 -7.72 7.75
N ALA A 5 -5.19 -8.95 8.28
CA ALA A 5 -4.45 -10.09 7.74
C ALA A 5 -5.15 -10.64 6.48
N GLU A 6 -6.49 -10.73 6.47
CA GLU A 6 -7.28 -11.10 5.30
C GLU A 6 -7.08 -10.14 4.13
N LEU A 7 -6.96 -8.83 4.41
CA LEU A 7 -6.66 -7.80 3.41
C LEU A 7 -5.18 -7.76 2.99
N GLY A 8 -4.32 -8.60 3.58
CA GLY A 8 -2.89 -8.68 3.27
C GLY A 8 -2.13 -7.37 3.52
N LEU A 9 -2.58 -6.53 4.47
CA LEU A 9 -2.06 -5.16 4.61
C LEU A 9 -0.55 -5.13 4.92
N ARG A 10 -0.05 -6.09 5.69
CA ARG A 10 1.39 -6.18 6.00
C ARG A 10 2.24 -6.39 4.75
N ASP A 11 1.83 -7.32 3.89
CA ASP A 11 2.59 -7.68 2.69
C ASP A 11 2.48 -6.58 1.65
N ARG A 12 1.29 -5.97 1.51
CA ARG A 12 1.09 -4.79 0.66
C ARG A 12 1.98 -3.64 1.09
N PHE A 13 2.03 -3.33 2.39
CA PHE A 13 2.91 -2.29 2.93
C PHE A 13 4.38 -2.57 2.62
N GLY A 14 4.84 -3.81 2.88
CA GLY A 14 6.22 -4.22 2.58
C GLY A 14 6.56 -4.10 1.09
N ALA A 15 5.65 -4.52 0.22
CA ALA A 15 5.83 -4.40 -1.23
C ALA A 15 6.00 -2.93 -1.66
N ARG A 16 5.18 -1.99 -1.17
CA ARG A 16 5.35 -0.57 -1.51
C ARG A 16 6.63 0.03 -0.92
N GLY A 17 7.07 -0.43 0.24
CA GLY A 17 8.39 -0.11 0.77
C GLY A 17 9.51 -0.52 -0.19
N TYR A 18 9.44 -1.72 -0.76
CA TYR A 18 10.45 -2.15 -1.73
C TYR A 18 10.35 -1.36 -3.05
N TYR A 19 9.18 -1.29 -3.67
CA TYR A 19 9.03 -0.64 -4.98
C TYR A 19 9.24 0.87 -4.93
N LEU A 20 8.53 1.60 -4.08
CA LEU A 20 8.56 3.07 -4.12
C LEU A 20 9.77 3.64 -3.38
N HIS A 21 10.15 3.07 -2.23
CA HIS A 21 11.25 3.63 -1.44
C HIS A 21 12.61 3.12 -1.91
N ILE A 22 12.79 1.80 -2.09
CA ILE A 22 14.07 1.24 -2.55
C ILE A 22 14.24 1.44 -4.06
N LEU A 23 13.43 0.77 -4.89
CA LEU A 23 13.62 0.78 -6.34
C LEU A 23 13.36 2.17 -6.96
N GLY A 24 12.33 2.87 -6.50
CA GLY A 24 11.93 4.18 -7.01
C GLY A 24 12.83 5.31 -6.50
N TYR A 25 12.74 5.62 -5.21
CA TYR A 25 13.41 6.80 -4.63
C TYR A 25 14.93 6.64 -4.51
N HIS A 26 15.41 5.51 -3.98
CA HIS A 26 16.85 5.33 -3.73
C HIS A 26 17.62 4.87 -4.98
N GLU A 27 17.08 3.92 -5.73
CA GLU A 27 17.78 3.33 -6.87
C GLU A 27 17.41 3.98 -8.22
N GLY A 28 16.31 4.74 -8.28
CA GLY A 28 15.88 5.41 -9.52
C GLY A 28 15.57 4.44 -10.67
N SER A 29 15.21 3.20 -10.37
CA SER A 29 15.11 2.09 -11.32
C SER A 29 13.71 1.88 -11.91
N LEU A 30 12.69 2.56 -11.37
CA LEU A 30 11.33 2.49 -11.89
C LEU A 30 11.11 3.48 -13.03
N ARG A 31 10.38 3.04 -14.06
CA ARG A 31 9.85 3.91 -15.11
C ARG A 31 8.63 4.68 -14.60
N GLU A 32 8.26 5.75 -15.30
CA GLU A 32 7.11 6.60 -14.96
C GLU A 32 5.78 5.81 -14.87
N ASP A 33 5.55 4.88 -15.79
CA ASP A 33 4.37 4.00 -15.79
C ASP A 33 4.33 3.09 -14.56
N GLU A 34 5.49 2.57 -14.16
CA GLU A 34 5.62 1.70 -12.97
C GLU A 34 5.41 2.49 -11.68
N VAL A 35 5.89 3.75 -11.63
CA VAL A 35 5.61 4.65 -10.50
C VAL A 35 4.12 4.95 -10.40
N ALA A 36 3.47 5.26 -11.52
CA ALA A 36 2.03 5.54 -11.54
C ALA A 36 1.22 4.31 -11.06
N GLU A 37 1.58 3.11 -11.51
CA GLU A 37 0.94 1.87 -11.07
C GLU A 37 1.12 1.62 -9.56
N GLU A 38 2.32 1.80 -9.03
CA GLU A 38 2.59 1.58 -7.61
C GLU A 38 1.90 2.64 -6.72
N LEU A 39 1.79 3.89 -7.19
CA LEU A 39 1.02 4.93 -6.50
C LEU A 39 -0.48 4.63 -6.47
N GLU A 40 -1.04 4.06 -7.54
CA GLU A 40 -2.44 3.62 -7.55
C GLU A 40 -2.67 2.49 -6.53
N LYS A 41 -1.72 1.54 -6.42
CA LYS A 41 -1.77 0.50 -5.39
C LYS A 41 -1.65 1.07 -3.96
N VAL A 42 -0.91 2.17 -3.76
CA VAL A 42 -0.88 2.90 -2.49
C VAL A 42 -2.23 3.53 -2.19
N ARG A 43 -2.88 4.19 -3.16
CA ARG A 43 -4.23 4.73 -3.00
C ARG A 43 -5.21 3.67 -2.51
N MET A 44 -5.25 2.53 -3.19
CA MET A 44 -6.11 1.40 -2.78
C MET A 44 -5.77 0.87 -1.38
N TYR A 45 -4.49 0.81 -1.03
CA TYR A 45 -4.07 0.40 0.32
C TYR A 45 -4.58 1.34 1.40
N ILE A 46 -4.47 2.66 1.18
CA ILE A 46 -4.95 3.67 2.12
C ILE A 46 -6.47 3.56 2.27
N GLU A 47 -7.22 3.43 1.18
CA GLU A 47 -8.68 3.28 1.22
C GLU A 47 -9.13 2.06 2.01
N ASP A 48 -8.44 0.92 1.87
CA ASP A 48 -8.77 -0.29 2.62
C ASP A 48 -8.47 -0.13 4.13
N VAL A 49 -7.38 0.57 4.47
CA VAL A 49 -7.05 0.91 5.86
C VAL A 49 -8.09 1.86 6.45
N GLU A 50 -8.48 2.90 5.72
CA GLU A 50 -9.50 3.86 6.17
C GLU A 50 -10.84 3.17 6.41
N LYS A 51 -11.30 2.33 5.48
CA LYS A 51 -12.53 1.54 5.66
C LYS A 51 -12.47 0.67 6.92
N LEU A 52 -11.33 0.02 7.18
CA LEU A 52 -11.16 -0.80 8.38
C LEU A 52 -11.20 0.04 9.66
N LEU A 53 -10.60 1.23 9.65
CA LEU A 53 -10.63 2.14 10.79
C LEU A 53 -12.03 2.70 11.05
N GLU A 54 -12.77 3.09 10.01
CA GLU A 54 -14.14 3.59 10.13
C GLU A 54 -15.11 2.49 10.60
N ALA A 55 -14.99 1.27 10.06
CA ALA A 55 -15.78 0.12 10.54
C ALA A 55 -15.58 -0.13 12.04
N ARG A 56 -14.39 0.15 12.56
CA ARG A 56 -14.06 -0.02 13.97
C ARG A 56 -14.52 1.14 14.85
N LYS A 57 -14.67 2.36 14.30
CA LYS A 57 -15.23 3.51 15.04
C LYS A 57 -16.74 3.41 15.22
N GLY A 58 -17.43 2.71 14.31
CA GLY A 58 -18.87 2.43 14.40
C GLY A 58 -19.24 1.20 15.22
N ALA A 59 -18.26 0.49 15.79
CA ALA A 59 -18.42 -0.75 16.57
C ALA A 59 -18.28 -0.51 18.08
#